data_AF-A0A528LK18-F1
#
_entry.id   AF-A0A528LK18-F1
#
_cell.length_a   1.000
_cell.length_b   1.000
_cell.length_c   1.000
_cell.angle_alpha   90.00
_cell.angle_beta   90.00
_cell.angle_gamma   90.00
#
_symmetry.space_group_name_H-M   'P 1'
#
loop_
_entity.id
_entity.type
_entity.pdbx_description
1 polymer ?
#
loop_
_entity_poly.entity_id
_entity_poly.type
_entity_poly.pdbx_seq_one_letter_code
_entity_poly.pdbx_strand_id
1 'polypeptide(L)'
;MYQNQIRMLVALIILLGHLAVFLSGLMLGIFGPLAGTDVVQMIVMTLPVLGATAFAALNYVLANEQGVGRAYKVSSGFAFIVVLFPVCLLSAIFAIFYFVYIQVPGMGPDNMKVSLGGVETIFGSYLGAISSRLFGAPNAATST
;
A
#
# COMPACT_ATOMS: atom_id res chain seq x y z
N MET A 1 -16.03 -4.89 14.05
CA MET A 1 -15.58 -3.51 13.79
C MET A 1 -16.59 -2.81 12.89
N TYR A 2 -16.70 -1.50 13.00
CA TYR A 2 -17.52 -0.70 12.08
C TYR A 2 -16.78 -0.47 10.76
N GLN A 3 -17.52 -0.36 9.66
CA GLN A 3 -16.95 -0.20 8.32
C GLN A 3 -15.98 0.99 8.19
N ASN A 4 -16.29 2.11 8.84
CA ASN A 4 -15.43 3.29 8.84
C ASN A 4 -14.12 3.07 9.61
N GLN A 5 -14.15 2.30 10.70
CA GLN A 5 -12.94 1.96 11.44
C GLN A 5 -12.02 1.08 10.62
N ILE A 6 -12.58 0.11 9.87
CA ILE A 6 -11.79 -0.76 8.99
C ILE A 6 -11.20 0.07 7.84
N ARG A 7 -11.98 0.96 7.22
CA ARG A 7 -11.50 1.85 6.15
C ARG A 7 -10.33 2.72 6.62
N MET A 8 -10.47 3.36 7.77
CA MET A 8 -9.43 4.19 8.34
C MET A 8 -8.19 3.38 8.72
N LEU A 9 -8.37 2.21 9.35
CA LEU A 9 -7.27 1.33 9.71
C LEU A 9 -6.49 0.87 8.47
N VAL A 10 -7.18 0.43 7.41
CA VAL A 10 -6.55 -0.02 6.17
C VAL A 10 -5.82 1.15 5.50
N ALA A 11 -6.46 2.31 5.36
CA ALA A 11 -5.82 3.49 4.80
C ALA A 11 -4.53 3.85 5.56
N LEU A 12 -4.57 3.81 6.89
CA LEU A 12 -3.43 4.10 7.75
C LEU A 12 -2.31 3.05 7.63
N ILE A 13 -2.65 1.76 7.59
CA ILE A 13 -1.69 0.66 7.35
C ILE A 13 -0.99 0.87 6.01
N ILE A 14 -1.73 1.19 4.97
CA ILE A 14 -1.15 1.31 3.63
C ILE A 14 -0.28 2.57 3.53
N LEU A 15 -0.75 3.71 4.05
CA LEU A 15 -0.01 4.97 4.06
C LEU A 15 1.29 4.83 4.85
N LEU A 16 1.21 4.39 6.11
CA LEU A 16 2.38 4.23 6.97
C LEU A 16 3.30 3.11 6.46
N GLY A 17 2.72 2.03 5.95
CA GLY A 17 3.47 0.93 5.34
C GLY A 17 4.30 1.38 4.15
N HIS A 18 3.72 2.12 3.21
CA HIS A 18 4.49 2.61 2.06
C HIS A 18 5.46 3.71 2.42
N LEU A 19 5.14 4.57 3.40
CA LEU A 19 6.11 5.51 3.95
C LEU A 19 7.31 4.76 4.54
N ALA A 20 7.07 3.69 5.28
CA ALA A 20 8.12 2.86 5.85
C ALA A 20 8.94 2.12 4.77
N VAL A 21 8.29 1.63 3.71
CA VAL A 21 8.98 1.04 2.54
C VAL A 21 9.86 2.08 1.85
N PHE A 22 9.34 3.29 1.61
CA PHE A 22 10.09 4.40 1.03
C PHE A 22 11.32 4.75 1.87
N LEU A 23 11.14 4.94 3.17
CA LEU A 23 12.25 5.25 4.08
C LEU A 23 13.27 4.11 4.15
N SER A 24 12.82 2.85 4.14
CA SER A 24 13.71 1.69 4.16
C SER A 24 14.51 1.56 2.86
N GLY A 25 13.87 1.79 1.72
CA GLY A 25 14.54 1.85 0.42
C GLY A 25 15.59 2.96 0.36
N LEU A 26 15.27 4.13 0.93
CA LEU A 26 16.22 5.24 1.05
C LEU A 26 17.41 4.88 1.96
N MET A 27 17.15 4.27 3.13
CA MET A 27 18.20 3.80 4.04
C MET A 27 19.10 2.76 3.39
N LEU A 28 18.52 1.81 2.64
CA LEU A 28 19.26 0.83 1.86
C LEU A 28 20.09 1.47 0.73
N GLY A 29 19.67 2.61 0.22
CA GLY A 29 20.43 3.39 -0.75
C GLY A 29 21.57 4.22 -0.18
N ILE A 30 21.39 4.77 1.03
CA ILE A 30 22.40 5.60 1.69
C ILE A 30 23.44 4.74 2.43
N PHE A 31 22.98 3.70 3.13
CA PHE A 31 23.80 2.87 4.02
C PHE A 31 23.98 1.43 3.54
N GLY A 32 23.23 1.01 2.52
CA GLY A 32 23.23 -0.36 2.03
C GLY A 32 23.99 -0.55 0.72
N PRO A 33 23.89 -1.75 0.13
CA PRO A 33 24.69 -2.14 -1.04
C PRO A 33 24.17 -1.60 -2.38
N LEU A 34 23.13 -0.75 -2.37
CA LEU A 34 22.50 -0.26 -3.60
C LEU A 34 23.27 0.93 -4.19
N ALA A 35 23.53 0.89 -5.49
CA ALA A 35 24.15 2.01 -6.20
C ALA A 35 23.10 3.09 -6.52
N GLY A 36 23.52 4.36 -6.63
CA GLY A 36 22.61 5.52 -6.65
C GLY A 36 21.43 5.44 -7.64
N THR A 37 21.60 4.83 -8.81
CA THR A 37 20.50 4.64 -9.78
C THR A 37 19.43 3.67 -9.30
N ASP A 38 19.80 2.66 -8.52
CA ASP A 38 18.87 1.66 -7.98
C ASP A 38 17.97 2.27 -6.91
N VAL A 39 18.51 3.20 -6.13
CA VAL A 39 17.77 3.95 -5.10
C VAL A 39 16.70 4.82 -5.73
N VAL A 40 17.07 5.56 -6.79
CA VAL A 40 16.12 6.39 -7.54
C VAL A 40 15.04 5.54 -8.18
N GLN A 41 15.39 4.40 -8.77
CA GLN A 41 14.42 3.47 -9.35
C GLN A 41 13.46 2.92 -8.28
N MET A 42 13.96 2.55 -7.11
CA MET A 42 13.10 2.11 -6.00
C MET A 42 12.13 3.19 -5.56
N ILE A 43 12.61 4.44 -5.39
CA ILE A 43 11.77 5.58 -5.03
C ILE A 43 10.67 5.76 -6.09
N VAL A 44 11.03 5.79 -7.37
CA VAL A 44 10.08 5.97 -8.47
C VAL A 44 9.06 4.84 -8.52
N MET A 45 9.45 3.60 -8.20
CA MET A 45 8.53 2.46 -8.16
C MET A 45 7.47 2.59 -7.06
N THR A 46 7.82 3.14 -5.89
CA THR A 46 6.88 3.29 -4.76
C THR A 46 5.91 4.48 -4.87
N LEU A 47 6.22 5.46 -5.72
CA LEU A 47 5.44 6.69 -5.86
C LEU A 47 3.99 6.47 -6.33
N PRO A 48 3.70 5.62 -7.35
CA PRO A 48 2.34 5.40 -7.83
C PRO A 48 1.41 4.86 -6.74
N VAL A 49 1.87 3.91 -5.92
CA VAL A 49 1.02 3.33 -4.88
C VAL A 49 0.83 4.29 -3.70
N LEU A 50 1.87 5.04 -3.31
CA LEU A 50 1.77 6.14 -2.36
C LEU A 50 0.77 7.20 -2.84
N GLY A 51 0.87 7.61 -4.10
CA GLY A 51 -0.02 8.57 -4.73
C GLY A 51 -1.46 8.07 -4.75
N ALA A 52 -1.68 6.84 -5.20
CA ALA A 52 -3.01 6.23 -5.26
C ALA A 52 -3.66 6.13 -3.86
N THR A 53 -2.90 5.78 -2.83
CA THR A 53 -3.42 5.70 -1.47
C THR A 53 -3.62 7.04 -0.80
N ALA A 54 -2.72 8.01 -1.02
CA ALA A 54 -2.92 9.38 -0.58
C ALA A 54 -4.18 9.99 -1.21
N PHE A 55 -4.39 9.78 -2.52
CA PHE A 55 -5.57 10.26 -3.23
C PHE A 55 -6.85 9.58 -2.75
N ALA A 56 -6.81 8.27 -2.50
CA ALA A 56 -7.94 7.55 -1.94
C ALA A 56 -8.29 8.00 -0.51
N ALA A 57 -7.28 8.24 0.33
CA ALA A 57 -7.45 8.77 1.67
C ALA A 57 -8.01 10.20 1.65
N LEU A 58 -7.52 11.06 0.75
CA LEU A 58 -8.04 12.41 0.54
C LEU A 58 -9.52 12.37 0.12
N ASN A 59 -9.86 11.54 -0.87
CA ASN A 59 -11.24 11.34 -1.31
C ASN A 59 -12.15 10.86 -0.18
N TYR A 60 -11.66 9.97 0.69
CA TYR A 60 -12.41 9.53 1.88
C TYR A 60 -12.73 10.69 2.82
N VAL A 61 -11.73 11.53 3.12
CA VAL A 61 -11.89 12.69 4.01
C VAL A 61 -12.89 13.68 3.42
N LEU A 62 -12.74 14.01 2.13
CA LEU A 62 -13.63 14.93 1.41
C LEU A 62 -15.07 14.38 1.32
N ALA A 63 -15.24 13.09 1.03
CA ALA A 63 -16.57 12.47 0.92
C ALA A 63 -17.31 12.37 2.26
N ASN A 64 -16.59 12.37 3.38
CA ASN A 64 -17.16 12.25 4.72
C ASN A 64 -17.25 13.58 5.48
N GLU A 65 -16.94 14.70 4.82
CA GLU A 65 -16.97 16.04 5.42
C GLU A 65 -18.40 16.47 5.85
N GLN A 66 -19.45 15.93 5.22
CA GLN A 66 -20.85 16.30 5.48
C GLN A 66 -21.63 15.34 6.40
N GLY A 67 -20.96 14.41 7.08
CA GLY A 67 -21.59 13.58 8.11
C GLY A 67 -21.68 12.09 7.75
N VAL A 68 -21.31 11.27 8.72
CA VAL A 68 -21.15 9.84 8.59
C VAL A 68 -22.52 9.15 8.62
N GLY A 69 -22.99 8.65 7.47
CA GLY A 69 -24.12 7.72 7.42
C GLY A 69 -23.90 6.51 8.34
N ARG A 70 -24.97 6.01 8.97
CA ARG A 70 -24.95 4.95 10.00
C ARG A 70 -23.93 3.84 9.69
N ALA A 71 -22.99 3.66 10.61
CA ALA A 71 -21.92 2.69 10.45
C ALA A 71 -22.44 1.25 10.52
N TYR A 72 -22.32 0.50 9.43
CA TYR A 72 -22.66 -0.93 9.41
C TYR A 72 -21.57 -1.75 10.12
N LYS A 73 -22.02 -2.73 10.91
CA LYS A 73 -21.13 -3.71 11.54
C LYS A 73 -20.69 -4.70 10.47
N VAL A 74 -19.38 -4.83 10.27
CA VAL A 74 -18.81 -5.72 9.25
C VAL A 74 -18.46 -7.07 9.88
N SER A 75 -18.52 -8.14 9.09
CA SER A 75 -18.13 -9.47 9.57
C SER A 75 -16.65 -9.49 9.96
N SER A 76 -16.33 -10.21 11.05
CA SER A 76 -14.95 -10.32 11.53
C SER A 76 -14.02 -10.95 10.50
N GLY A 77 -14.51 -11.91 9.70
CA GLY A 77 -13.74 -12.55 8.63
C GLY A 77 -13.36 -11.58 7.51
N PHE A 78 -14.28 -10.71 7.09
CA PHE A 78 -13.97 -9.66 6.11
C PHE A 78 -12.94 -8.67 6.68
N ALA A 79 -13.14 -8.21 7.91
CA ALA A 79 -12.21 -7.29 8.57
C ALA A 79 -10.80 -7.88 8.66
N PHE A 80 -10.70 -9.17 9.00
CA PHE A 80 -9.43 -9.89 9.09
C PHE A 80 -8.72 -9.97 7.75
N ILE A 81 -9.39 -10.43 6.69
CA ILE A 81 -8.78 -10.58 5.35
C ILE A 81 -8.31 -9.23 4.81
N VAL A 82 -9.12 -8.19 4.98
CA VAL A 82 -8.83 -6.84 4.47
C VAL A 82 -7.65 -6.18 5.18
N VAL A 83 -7.36 -6.56 6.43
CA VAL A 83 -6.17 -6.08 7.16
C VAL A 83 -4.97 -6.99 6.93
N LEU A 84 -5.17 -8.30 6.95
CA LEU A 84 -4.10 -9.29 6.83
C LEU A 84 -3.39 -9.17 5.49
N PHE A 85 -4.13 -9.02 4.39
CA PHE A 85 -3.56 -9.00 3.05
C PHE A 85 -2.52 -7.87 2.84
N PRO A 86 -2.82 -6.59 3.12
CA PRO A 86 -1.82 -5.53 3.03
C PRO A 86 -0.66 -5.71 4.02
N VAL A 87 -0.90 -6.25 5.21
CA VAL A 87 0.18 -6.56 6.17
C VAL A 87 1.12 -7.64 5.61
N CYS A 88 0.59 -8.70 4.99
CA CYS A 88 1.39 -9.75 4.37
C CYS A 88 2.23 -9.21 3.20
N LEU A 89 1.65 -8.35 2.36
CA LEU A 89 2.39 -7.76 1.23
C LEU A 89 3.49 -6.81 1.70
N LEU A 90 3.22 -5.95 2.69
CA LEU A 90 4.26 -5.12 3.31
C LEU A 90 5.37 -5.99 3.92
N SER A 91 5.00 -7.06 4.63
CA SER A 91 5.97 -8.00 5.21
C SER A 91 6.85 -8.64 4.14
N ALA A 92 6.28 -8.97 2.97
CA ALA A 92 7.04 -9.50 1.84
C ALA A 92 8.05 -8.48 1.30
N ILE A 93 7.68 -7.20 1.20
CA ILE A 93 8.61 -6.12 0.81
C ILE A 93 9.77 -6.01 1.81
N PHE A 94 9.48 -6.01 3.11
CA PHE A 94 10.53 -5.97 4.14
C PHE A 94 11.42 -7.20 4.11
N ALA A 95 10.88 -8.39 3.81
CA ALA A 95 11.68 -9.60 3.63
C ALA A 95 12.63 -9.49 2.43
N ILE A 96 12.17 -8.92 1.31
CA ILE A 96 13.01 -8.65 0.13
C ILE A 96 14.15 -7.68 0.51
N PHE A 97 13.84 -6.59 1.20
CA PHE A 97 14.84 -5.64 1.70
C PHE A 97 15.86 -6.29 2.63
N TYR A 98 15.39 -7.15 3.54
CA TYR A 98 16.26 -7.89 4.44
C TYR A 98 17.21 -8.83 3.69
N PHE A 99 16.72 -9.58 2.69
CA PHE A 99 17.55 -10.46 1.87
C PHE A 99 18.62 -9.72 1.06
N VAL A 100 18.29 -8.53 0.57
CA VAL A 100 19.27 -7.66 -0.11
C VAL A 100 20.29 -7.11 0.88
N TYR A 101 19.85 -6.71 2.08
CA TYR A 101 20.73 -6.21 3.13
C TYR A 101 21.78 -7.23 3.56
N ILE A 102 21.38 -8.48 3.80
CA ILE A 102 22.30 -9.58 4.16
C ILE A 102 23.04 -10.18 2.95
N GLN A 103 22.81 -9.64 1.75
CA GLN A 103 23.47 -10.05 0.50
C GLN A 103 23.30 -11.55 0.19
N VAL A 104 22.07 -12.07 0.28
CA VAL A 104 21.78 -13.47 -0.10
C VAL A 104 22.28 -13.74 -1.53
N PRO A 105 23.00 -14.85 -1.78
CA PRO A 105 23.45 -15.20 -3.13
C PRO A 105 22.30 -15.23 -4.13
N GLY A 106 22.45 -14.52 -5.25
CA GLY A 106 21.40 -14.38 -6.26
C GLY A 106 20.37 -13.30 -5.98
N MET A 107 20.42 -12.59 -4.84
CA MET A 107 19.52 -11.47 -4.53
C MET A 107 20.17 -10.11 -4.83
N GLY A 108 20.54 -9.88 -6.10
CA GLY A 108 21.08 -8.60 -6.55
C GLY A 108 20.03 -7.49 -6.73
N PRO A 109 20.44 -6.24 -7.01
CA PRO A 109 19.54 -5.11 -7.23
C PRO A 109 18.46 -5.36 -8.29
N ASP A 110 18.79 -6.08 -9.36
CA ASP A 110 17.82 -6.38 -10.43
C ASP A 110 16.74 -7.37 -9.97
N ASN A 111 17.13 -8.43 -9.26
CA ASN A 111 16.17 -9.40 -8.72
C ASN A 111 15.31 -8.79 -7.61
N MET A 112 15.87 -7.85 -6.84
CA MET A 112 15.11 -7.05 -5.90
C MET A 112 14.02 -6.25 -6.62
N LYS A 113 14.36 -5.50 -7.67
CA LYS A 113 13.41 -4.68 -8.43
C LYS A 113 12.29 -5.53 -9.05
N VAL A 114 12.63 -6.67 -9.63
CA VAL A 114 11.64 -7.60 -10.21
C VAL A 114 10.69 -8.10 -9.12
N SER A 115 11.22 -8.49 -7.97
CA SER A 115 10.42 -8.98 -6.84
C SER A 115 9.51 -7.88 -6.28
N LEU A 116 10.04 -6.67 -6.10
CA LEU A 116 9.26 -5.50 -5.67
C LEU A 116 8.15 -5.17 -6.66
N GLY A 117 8.46 -5.11 -7.96
CA GLY A 117 7.47 -4.85 -9.00
C GLY A 117 6.35 -5.89 -9.03
N GLY A 118 6.67 -7.17 -8.80
CA GLY A 118 5.68 -8.24 -8.66
C GLY A 118 4.76 -8.05 -7.46
N VAL A 119 5.33 -7.79 -6.28
CA VAL A 119 4.57 -7.54 -5.04
C VAL A 119 3.69 -6.29 -5.17
N GLU A 120 4.23 -5.22 -5.76
CA GLU A 120 3.53 -3.95 -5.94
C GLU A 120 2.39 -4.05 -6.96
N THR A 121 2.56 -4.86 -8.01
CA THR A 121 1.48 -5.17 -8.98
C THR A 121 0.31 -5.90 -8.31
N ILE A 122 0.61 -6.89 -7.46
CA ILE A 122 -0.41 -7.61 -6.68
C ILE A 122 -1.10 -6.64 -5.70
N PHE A 123 -0.31 -5.78 -5.06
CA PHE A 123 -0.81 -4.77 -4.14
C PHE A 123 -1.77 -3.78 -4.83
N GLY A 124 -1.38 -3.24 -5.99
CA GLY A 124 -2.20 -2.35 -6.79
C GLY A 124 -3.49 -3.01 -7.26
N SER A 125 -3.44 -4.28 -7.66
CA SER A 125 -4.63 -5.06 -8.05
C SER A 125 -5.60 -5.24 -6.89
N TYR A 126 -5.06 -5.56 -5.70
CA TYR A 126 -5.84 -5.66 -4.48
C TYR A 126 -6.49 -4.34 -4.10
N LEU A 127 -5.73 -3.24 -4.12
CA LEU A 127 -6.26 -1.90 -3.89
C LEU A 127 -7.37 -1.54 -4.88
N GLY A 128 -7.17 -1.82 -6.16
CA GLY A 128 -8.18 -1.63 -7.19
C GLY A 128 -9.49 -2.37 -6.86
N ALA A 129 -9.40 -3.64 -6.49
CA ALA A 129 -10.55 -4.47 -6.13
C ALA A 129 -11.32 -3.96 -4.90
N ILE A 130 -10.63 -3.43 -3.89
CA ILE A 130 -11.27 -2.96 -2.65
C ILE A 130 -11.62 -1.46 -2.69
N SER A 131 -11.07 -0.69 -3.62
CA SER A 131 -11.17 0.78 -3.67
C SER A 131 -12.63 1.25 -3.70
N SER A 132 -13.46 0.65 -4.56
CA SER A 132 -14.89 0.97 -4.68
C SER A 132 -15.68 0.68 -3.39
N ARG A 133 -15.27 -0.34 -2.63
CA ARG A 133 -15.88 -0.74 -1.36
C ARG A 133 -15.37 0.08 -0.17
N LEU A 134 -14.13 0.58 -0.23
CA LEU A 134 -13.50 1.38 0.82
C LEU A 134 -13.77 2.88 0.68
N PHE A 135 -13.81 3.40 -0.54
CA PHE A 135 -13.83 4.84 -0.82
C PHE A 135 -15.10 5.31 -1.54
N GLY A 136 -16.01 4.39 -1.84
CA GLY A 136 -17.21 4.66 -2.64
C GLY A 136 -16.90 4.58 -4.14
N ALA A 137 -17.89 4.21 -4.93
CA ALA A 137 -17.77 4.34 -6.38
C ALA A 137 -17.66 5.84 -6.72
N PRO A 138 -16.77 6.25 -7.65
CA PRO A 138 -16.88 7.58 -8.23
C PRO A 138 -18.29 7.67 -8.79
N ASN A 139 -19.06 8.66 -8.31
CA ASN A 139 -20.48 8.85 -8.59
C ASN A 139 -20.76 8.41 -10.04
N ALA A 140 -21.45 7.27 -10.19
CA ALA A 140 -22.14 7.01 -11.43
C ALA A 140 -23.05 8.21 -11.60
N ALA A 141 -22.70 9.09 -12.54
CA ALA A 141 -23.44 10.28 -12.85
C ALA A 141 -24.91 9.87 -12.87
N THR A 142 -25.67 10.45 -11.95
CA THR A 142 -27.12 10.37 -11.92
C THR A 142 -27.59 10.71 -13.31
N SER A 143 -27.96 9.66 -14.05
CA SER A 143 -28.78 9.74 -15.24
C SER A 143 -30.14 10.20 -14.77
N THR A 144 -30.35 11.51 -14.81
CA THR A 144 -31.66 12.16 -14.82
C THR A 144 -31.60 13.27 -15.85
#